data_AF-A0A291PJR8-F1
#
_entry.id   AF-A0A291PJR8-F1
#
_cell.length_a   1.000
_cell.length_b   1.000
_cell.length_c   1.000
_cell.angle_alpha   90.00
_cell.angle_beta   90.00
_cell.angle_gamma   90.00
#
_symmetry.space_group_name_H-M   'P 1'
#
loop_
_entity.id
_entity.type
_entity.pdbx_description
1 polymer ?
#
loop_
_entity_poly.entity_id
_entity_poly.type
_entity_poly.pdbx_seq_one_letter_code
_entity_poly.pdbx_strand_id
1 'polypeptide(L)'
;MMKHRILRWLLRVLLAIVALVFFVFLGLLIYFFAVVEPRNQEAARQAEIFQHLKGPARNLAIFDAAASLIDAHYYDPHFSGMDWPKLRAEMRRKAEMAPNDFELYWSVLYQMAQLFPASHMGFIAPSARLPASTSSAQKTKSTSPTRCETTLGSGGLWLSTVRRLNSRILMIGEIDPGSPAAEAGLRPGWLLQMYTARVDAGHTHFIVDVLPLSDADVRKLALHNTLPSP
;
A
#
# COMPACT_ATOMS: atom_id res chain seq x y z
N MET A 1 -55.78 -2.13 32.73
CA MET A 1 -54.99 -3.39 32.83
C MET A 1 -54.07 -3.68 31.64
N MET A 2 -54.41 -3.29 30.40
CA MET A 2 -53.66 -3.67 29.18
C MET A 2 -52.25 -3.03 29.05
N LYS A 3 -52.08 -1.76 29.46
CA LYS A 3 -50.79 -1.04 29.42
C LYS A 3 -49.66 -1.71 30.23
N HIS A 4 -49.99 -2.32 31.37
CA HIS A 4 -49.02 -2.98 32.24
C HIS A 4 -48.49 -4.32 31.69
N ARG A 5 -49.22 -4.96 30.77
CA ARG A 5 -48.75 -6.18 30.08
C ARG A 5 -47.81 -5.83 28.92
N ILE A 6 -48.12 -4.78 28.18
CA ILE A 6 -47.28 -4.28 27.07
C ILE A 6 -45.93 -3.77 27.59
N LEU A 7 -45.92 -3.00 28.68
CA LEU A 7 -44.68 -2.49 29.28
C LEU A 7 -43.76 -3.62 29.77
N ARG A 8 -44.33 -4.67 30.38
CA ARG A 8 -43.57 -5.87 30.81
C ARG A 8 -43.00 -6.67 29.63
N TRP A 9 -43.73 -6.73 28.53
CA TRP A 9 -43.27 -7.38 27.30
C TRP A 9 -42.11 -6.59 26.66
N LEU A 10 -42.25 -5.27 26.53
CA LEU A 10 -41.19 -4.39 26.01
C LEU A 10 -39.91 -4.47 26.85
N LEU A 11 -40.04 -4.50 28.18
CA LEU A 11 -38.89 -4.62 29.07
C LEU A 11 -38.15 -5.96 28.87
N ARG A 12 -38.87 -7.07 28.68
CA ARG A 12 -38.26 -8.39 28.40
C ARG A 12 -37.55 -8.42 27.06
N VAL A 13 -38.15 -7.82 26.02
CA VAL A 13 -37.53 -7.72 24.69
C VAL A 13 -36.26 -6.87 24.78
N LEU A 14 -36.30 -5.73 25.47
CA LEU A 14 -35.12 -4.89 25.68
C LEU A 14 -34.02 -5.66 26.43
N LEU A 15 -34.35 -6.37 27.49
CA LEU A 15 -33.38 -7.18 28.25
C LEU A 15 -32.76 -8.30 27.40
N ALA A 16 -33.55 -8.95 26.54
CA ALA A 16 -33.05 -9.95 25.61
C ALA A 16 -32.11 -9.36 24.57
N ILE A 17 -32.41 -8.17 24.03
CA ILE A 17 -31.51 -7.45 23.11
C ILE A 17 -30.21 -7.07 23.81
N VAL A 18 -30.28 -6.52 25.03
CA VAL A 18 -29.08 -6.18 25.81
C VAL A 18 -28.23 -7.40 26.09
N ALA A 19 -28.85 -8.53 26.47
CA ALA A 19 -28.14 -9.79 26.68
C ALA A 19 -27.50 -10.29 25.38
N LEU A 20 -28.20 -10.24 24.25
CA LEU A 20 -27.65 -10.62 22.95
C LEU A 20 -26.43 -9.78 22.57
N VAL A 21 -26.53 -8.45 22.69
CA VAL A 21 -25.42 -7.53 22.41
C VAL A 21 -24.25 -7.81 23.35
N PHE A 22 -24.52 -8.07 24.63
CA PHE A 22 -23.49 -8.45 25.60
C PHE A 22 -22.76 -9.74 25.19
N PHE A 23 -23.47 -10.79 24.78
CA PHE A 23 -22.84 -12.04 24.35
C PHE A 23 -22.05 -11.89 23.05
N VAL A 24 -22.55 -11.10 22.10
CA VAL A 24 -21.80 -10.78 20.87
C VAL A 24 -20.52 -10.03 21.21
N PHE A 25 -20.61 -9.00 22.06
CA PHE A 25 -19.44 -8.22 22.49
C PHE A 25 -18.43 -9.07 23.27
N LEU A 26 -18.91 -9.92 24.19
CA LEU A 26 -18.07 -10.86 24.94
C LEU A 26 -17.40 -11.87 24.00
N GLY A 27 -18.12 -12.39 23.01
CA GLY A 27 -17.56 -13.26 21.98
C GLY A 27 -16.47 -12.58 21.16
N LEU A 28 -16.66 -11.31 20.77
CA LEU A 28 -15.64 -10.52 20.09
C LEU A 28 -14.41 -10.26 20.97
N LEU A 29 -14.60 -9.98 22.26
CA LEU A 29 -13.49 -9.84 23.22
C LEU A 29 -12.70 -11.15 23.34
N ILE A 30 -13.39 -12.28 23.50
CA ILE A 30 -12.73 -13.60 23.56
C ILE A 30 -11.96 -13.87 22.27
N TYR A 31 -12.58 -13.63 21.10
CA TYR A 31 -11.91 -13.80 19.81
C TYR A 31 -10.67 -12.90 19.69
N PHE A 32 -10.77 -11.65 20.12
CA PHE A 32 -9.64 -10.72 20.12
C PHE A 32 -8.48 -11.25 20.97
N PHE A 33 -8.72 -11.62 22.22
CA PHE A 33 -7.65 -12.06 23.13
C PHE A 33 -7.13 -13.48 22.83
N ALA A 34 -7.98 -14.38 22.33
CA ALA A 34 -7.58 -15.76 22.05
C ALA A 34 -6.95 -15.95 20.66
N VAL A 35 -7.27 -15.09 19.69
CA VAL A 35 -6.86 -15.26 18.29
C VAL A 35 -6.07 -14.07 17.76
N VAL A 36 -6.57 -12.84 17.95
CA VAL A 36 -5.96 -11.65 17.34
C VAL A 36 -4.67 -11.25 18.07
N GLU A 37 -4.74 -11.13 19.40
CA GLU A 37 -3.60 -10.70 20.22
C GLU A 37 -2.38 -11.64 20.11
N PRO A 38 -2.52 -12.97 20.19
CA PRO A 38 -1.37 -13.87 20.01
C PRO A 38 -0.76 -13.79 18.61
N ARG A 39 -1.59 -13.62 17.56
CA ARG A 39 -1.10 -13.44 16.18
C ARG A 39 -0.33 -12.14 16.02
N ASN A 40 -0.80 -11.06 16.65
CA ASN A 40 -0.10 -9.78 16.64
C ASN A 40 1.24 -9.85 17.38
N GLN A 41 1.28 -10.54 18.52
CA GLN A 41 2.52 -10.78 19.26
C GLN A 41 3.53 -11.61 18.46
N GLU A 42 3.07 -12.64 17.75
CA GLU A 42 3.94 -13.42 16.87
C GLU A 42 4.50 -12.58 15.72
N ALA A 43 3.65 -11.77 15.07
CA ALA A 43 4.09 -10.84 14.03
C ALA A 43 5.13 -9.82 14.56
N ALA A 44 4.94 -9.32 15.79
CA ALA A 44 5.88 -8.41 16.44
C ALA A 44 7.24 -9.09 16.71
N ARG A 45 7.24 -10.34 17.20
CA ARG A 45 8.47 -11.13 17.39
C ARG A 45 9.21 -11.36 16.07
N GLN A 46 8.50 -11.71 15.00
CA GLN A 46 9.13 -11.87 13.68
C GLN A 46 9.69 -10.56 13.15
N ALA A 47 8.98 -9.45 13.33
CA ALA A 47 9.48 -8.12 12.97
C ALA A 47 10.77 -7.77 13.75
N GLU A 48 10.84 -8.09 15.03
CA GLU A 48 12.05 -7.93 15.84
C GLU A 48 13.21 -8.74 15.28
N ILE A 49 13.00 -10.02 14.93
CA ILE A 49 14.03 -10.86 14.29
C ILE A 49 14.55 -10.18 13.01
N PHE A 50 13.65 -9.69 12.16
CA PHE A 50 14.02 -9.06 10.89
C PHE A 50 14.79 -7.74 11.08
N GLN A 51 14.56 -7.01 12.17
CA GLN A 51 15.31 -5.78 12.49
C GLN A 51 16.79 -6.06 12.80
N HIS A 52 17.11 -7.24 13.33
CA HIS A 52 18.48 -7.62 13.67
C HIS A 52 19.27 -8.15 12.47
N LEU A 53 18.58 -8.63 11.44
CA LEU A 53 19.21 -9.07 10.19
C LEU A 53 19.74 -7.86 9.40
N LYS A 54 20.78 -8.07 8.58
CA LYS A 54 21.34 -7.04 7.69
C LYS A 54 21.62 -7.60 6.31
N GLY A 55 21.66 -6.72 5.32
CA GLY A 55 22.04 -7.04 3.94
C GLY A 55 21.20 -8.19 3.34
N PRO A 56 21.82 -9.09 2.55
CA PRO A 56 21.09 -10.16 1.84
C PRO A 56 20.24 -11.05 2.74
N ALA A 57 20.69 -11.35 3.96
CA ALA A 57 19.95 -12.19 4.91
C ALA A 57 18.62 -11.56 5.31
N ARG A 58 18.59 -10.23 5.52
CA ARG A 58 17.35 -9.50 5.82
C ARG A 58 16.42 -9.47 4.61
N ASN A 59 16.97 -9.24 3.42
CA ASN A 59 16.19 -9.20 2.19
C ASN A 59 15.50 -10.54 1.91
N LEU A 60 16.24 -11.64 2.07
CA LEU A 60 15.71 -12.99 1.92
C LEU A 60 14.63 -13.28 2.96
N ALA A 61 14.83 -12.90 4.23
CA ALA A 61 13.82 -13.10 5.27
C ALA A 61 12.51 -12.35 4.96
N ILE A 62 12.60 -11.09 4.53
CA ILE A 62 11.43 -10.28 4.12
C ILE A 62 10.74 -10.92 2.91
N PHE A 63 11.52 -11.31 1.89
CA PHE A 63 10.98 -11.92 0.68
C PHE A 63 10.30 -13.26 0.98
N ASP A 64 10.94 -14.14 1.74
CA ASP A 64 10.43 -15.46 2.07
C ASP A 64 9.15 -15.36 2.92
N ALA A 65 9.07 -14.40 3.84
CA ALA A 65 7.84 -14.10 4.58
C ALA A 65 6.71 -13.62 3.64
N ALA A 66 7.00 -12.68 2.74
CA ALA A 66 6.04 -12.20 1.74
C ALA A 66 5.54 -13.33 0.82
N ALA A 67 6.44 -14.18 0.32
CA ALA A 67 6.10 -15.33 -0.50
C ALA A 67 5.23 -16.34 0.25
N SER A 68 5.51 -16.58 1.53
CA SER A 68 4.73 -17.50 2.37
C SER A 68 3.31 -16.98 2.63
N LEU A 69 3.14 -15.65 2.74
CA LEU A 69 1.80 -15.04 2.84
C LEU A 69 1.02 -15.20 1.53
N ILE A 70 1.68 -15.05 0.39
CA ILE A 70 1.06 -15.30 -0.92
C ILE A 70 0.65 -16.77 -1.04
N ASP A 71 1.55 -17.71 -0.70
CA ASP A 71 1.27 -19.16 -0.70
C ASP A 71 0.02 -19.50 0.12
N ALA A 72 -0.11 -18.89 1.29
CA ALA A 72 -1.17 -19.21 2.25
C ALA A 72 -2.51 -18.51 1.97
N HIS A 73 -2.49 -17.33 1.32
CA HIS A 73 -3.65 -16.43 1.30
C HIS A 73 -4.03 -15.89 -0.08
N TYR A 74 -3.30 -16.21 -1.14
CA TYR A 74 -3.74 -15.85 -2.48
C TYR A 74 -5.04 -16.58 -2.82
N TYR A 75 -6.04 -15.84 -3.30
CA TYR A 75 -7.42 -16.35 -3.44
C TYR A 75 -7.56 -17.45 -4.51
N ASP A 76 -6.68 -17.45 -5.52
CA ASP A 76 -6.68 -18.42 -6.61
C ASP A 76 -5.51 -19.41 -6.42
N PRO A 77 -5.78 -20.68 -6.06
CA PRO A 77 -4.73 -21.66 -5.80
C PRO A 77 -3.90 -22.01 -7.03
N HIS A 78 -4.35 -21.67 -8.25
CA HIS A 78 -3.61 -21.90 -9.49
C HIS A 78 -2.83 -20.66 -9.96
N PHE A 79 -2.81 -19.58 -9.18
CA PHE A 79 -2.13 -18.34 -9.51
C PHE A 79 -2.50 -17.80 -10.91
N SER A 80 -3.73 -18.05 -11.34
CA SER A 80 -4.27 -17.69 -12.65
C SER A 80 -3.42 -18.23 -13.82
N GLY A 81 -2.86 -19.43 -13.64
CA GLY A 81 -2.02 -20.11 -14.62
C GLY A 81 -0.55 -19.65 -14.62
N MET A 82 -0.16 -18.78 -13.69
CA MET A 82 1.23 -18.38 -13.52
C MET A 82 2.05 -19.51 -12.89
N ASP A 83 3.27 -19.73 -13.41
CA ASP A 83 4.27 -20.59 -12.76
C ASP A 83 4.86 -19.89 -11.53
N TRP A 84 4.09 -19.91 -10.45
CA TRP A 84 4.45 -19.27 -9.20
C TRP A 84 5.77 -19.80 -8.60
N PRO A 85 6.03 -21.13 -8.54
CA PRO A 85 7.31 -21.63 -8.06
C PRO A 85 8.52 -21.06 -8.81
N LYS A 86 8.44 -20.98 -10.14
CA LYS A 86 9.50 -20.38 -10.96
C LYS A 86 9.65 -18.89 -10.70
N LEU A 87 8.53 -18.15 -10.65
CA LEU A 87 8.55 -16.71 -10.38
C LEU A 87 9.15 -16.41 -9.00
N ARG A 88 8.72 -17.14 -7.97
CA ARG A 88 9.25 -17.05 -6.61
C ARG A 88 10.76 -17.27 -6.59
N ALA A 89 11.26 -18.30 -7.27
CA ALA A 89 12.70 -18.60 -7.32
C ALA A 89 13.50 -17.51 -8.05
N GLU A 90 12.95 -16.92 -9.11
CA GLU A 90 13.57 -15.79 -9.81
C GLU A 90 13.63 -14.53 -8.93
N MET A 91 12.49 -14.15 -8.35
CA MET A 91 12.40 -12.95 -7.52
C MET A 91 13.19 -13.08 -6.22
N ARG A 92 13.30 -14.29 -5.66
CA ARG A 92 14.15 -14.56 -4.49
C ARG A 92 15.63 -14.26 -4.76
N ARG A 93 16.14 -14.66 -5.94
CA ARG A 93 17.51 -14.34 -6.35
C ARG A 93 17.70 -12.83 -6.51
N LYS A 94 16.71 -12.12 -7.06
CA LYS A 94 16.74 -10.65 -7.16
C LYS A 94 16.72 -9.98 -5.77
N ALA A 95 15.94 -10.51 -4.82
CA ALA A 95 15.90 -10.02 -3.44
C ALA A 95 17.26 -10.17 -2.74
N GLU A 96 17.93 -11.30 -2.91
CA GLU A 96 19.27 -11.53 -2.36
C GLU A 96 20.30 -10.49 -2.84
N MET A 97 20.22 -10.13 -4.13
CA MET A 97 21.12 -9.16 -4.76
C MET A 97 20.72 -7.69 -4.51
N ALA A 98 19.57 -7.42 -3.89
CA ALA A 98 19.11 -6.06 -3.67
C ALA A 98 20.07 -5.31 -2.72
N PRO A 99 20.67 -4.18 -3.13
CA PRO A 99 21.69 -3.51 -2.32
C PRO A 99 21.13 -2.78 -1.10
N ASN A 100 19.82 -2.49 -1.09
CA ASN A 100 19.15 -1.76 -0.01
C ASN A 100 17.64 -2.05 -0.01
N ASP A 101 16.96 -1.60 1.04
CA ASP A 101 15.50 -1.77 1.22
C ASP A 101 14.73 -1.20 0.03
N PHE A 102 15.16 -0.06 -0.51
CA PHE A 102 14.49 0.55 -1.66
C PHE A 102 14.44 -0.41 -2.86
N GLU A 103 15.59 -0.95 -3.26
CA GLU A 103 15.67 -1.89 -4.38
C GLU A 103 14.90 -3.19 -4.11
N LEU A 104 14.90 -3.67 -2.86
CA LEU A 104 14.09 -4.82 -2.47
C LEU A 104 12.59 -4.55 -2.70
N TYR A 105 12.08 -3.44 -2.19
CA TYR A 105 10.65 -3.14 -2.27
C TYR A 105 10.22 -2.72 -3.68
N TRP A 106 11.03 -1.92 -4.38
CA TRP A 106 10.64 -1.35 -5.67
C TRP A 106 10.99 -2.27 -6.85
N SER A 107 12.23 -2.77 -6.90
CA SER A 107 12.70 -3.53 -8.04
C SER A 107 12.35 -5.02 -7.95
N VAL A 108 12.04 -5.52 -6.76
CA VAL A 108 11.66 -6.93 -6.56
C VAL A 108 10.20 -7.08 -6.17
N LEU A 109 9.80 -6.62 -4.99
CA LEU A 109 8.45 -6.89 -4.46
C LEU A 109 7.36 -6.20 -5.28
N TYR A 110 7.52 -4.92 -5.61
CA TYR A 110 6.56 -4.20 -6.44
C TYR A 110 6.47 -4.80 -7.85
N GLN A 111 7.60 -5.08 -8.51
CA GLN A 111 7.59 -5.74 -9.82
C GLN A 111 6.91 -7.11 -9.78
N MET A 112 7.20 -7.90 -8.74
CA MET A 112 6.52 -9.19 -8.52
C MET A 112 5.01 -8.98 -8.36
N ALA A 113 4.58 -7.99 -7.57
CA ALA A 113 3.16 -7.70 -7.37
C ALA A 113 2.46 -7.33 -8.68
N GLN A 114 3.15 -6.57 -9.54
CA GLN A 114 2.61 -6.23 -10.84
C GLN A 114 2.33 -7.50 -11.68
N LEU A 115 3.11 -8.56 -11.60
CA LEU A 115 2.87 -9.74 -12.44
C LEU A 115 1.52 -10.43 -12.18
N PHE A 116 0.92 -10.24 -11.01
CA PHE A 116 -0.36 -10.86 -10.68
C PHE A 116 -1.54 -10.16 -11.38
N PRO A 117 -2.59 -10.91 -11.75
CA PRO A 117 -3.82 -10.35 -12.34
C PRO A 117 -4.79 -9.81 -11.26
N ALA A 118 -4.28 -9.24 -10.17
CA ALA A 118 -5.10 -8.73 -9.06
C ALA A 118 -4.79 -7.25 -8.78
N SER A 119 -5.83 -6.42 -8.65
CA SER A 119 -5.70 -4.98 -8.38
C SER A 119 -5.36 -4.65 -6.93
N HIS A 120 -5.71 -5.52 -5.99
CA HIS A 120 -5.49 -5.33 -4.55
C HIS A 120 -4.25 -6.08 -4.04
N MET A 121 -3.31 -6.39 -4.94
CA MET A 121 -2.07 -7.05 -4.58
C MET A 121 -0.92 -6.08 -4.66
N GLY A 122 -0.23 -5.88 -3.54
CA GLY A 122 0.86 -4.93 -3.43
C GLY A 122 1.66 -5.12 -2.16
N PHE A 123 2.81 -4.47 -2.13
CA PHE A 123 3.69 -4.43 -0.97
C PHE A 123 3.89 -2.99 -0.56
N ILE A 124 3.77 -2.74 0.73
CA ILE A 124 4.01 -1.43 1.32
C ILE A 124 5.33 -1.54 2.05
N ALA A 125 6.31 -0.72 1.65
CA ALA A 125 7.54 -0.61 2.41
C ALA A 125 7.20 -0.06 3.81
N PRO A 126 7.84 -0.55 4.87
CA PRO A 126 7.76 0.09 6.18
C PRO A 126 8.07 1.57 5.97
N SER A 127 7.20 2.45 6.47
CA SER A 127 7.56 3.86 6.53
C SER A 127 8.85 3.90 7.32
N ALA A 128 9.95 4.27 6.66
CA ALA A 128 11.13 4.66 7.39
C ALA A 128 10.62 5.74 8.32
N ARG A 129 10.65 5.48 9.63
CA ARG A 129 10.34 6.47 10.66
C ARG A 129 11.48 7.48 10.61
N LEU A 130 11.54 8.22 9.50
CA LEU A 130 12.49 9.28 9.27
C LEU A 130 12.04 10.40 10.19
N PRO A 131 12.94 10.98 11.00
CA PRO A 131 12.65 12.27 11.61
C PRO A 131 12.23 13.19 10.48
N ALA A 132 11.12 13.92 10.67
CA ALA A 132 10.57 14.84 9.68
C ALA A 132 11.70 15.61 9.00
N SER A 133 12.04 15.18 7.78
CA SER A 133 13.08 15.85 7.02
C SER A 133 12.42 17.10 6.49
N THR A 134 12.88 18.24 6.99
CA THR A 134 12.60 19.56 6.47
C THR A 134 13.27 19.71 5.10
N SER A 135 12.81 18.94 4.13
CA SER A 135 13.20 19.13 2.72
C SER A 135 12.16 20.06 2.13
N SER A 136 12.52 21.34 2.00
CA SER A 136 11.65 22.33 1.39
C SER A 136 11.37 21.95 -0.06
N ALA A 137 10.10 21.75 -0.40
CA ALA A 137 9.69 21.58 -1.79
C ALA A 137 9.98 22.89 -2.54
N GLN A 138 11.02 22.90 -3.39
CA GLN A 138 11.34 24.08 -4.18
C GLN A 138 10.34 24.22 -5.34
N LYS A 139 9.39 25.13 -5.17
CA LYS A 139 8.31 25.45 -6.11
C LYS A 139 8.89 26.05 -7.40
N THR A 140 9.06 25.24 -8.44
CA THR A 140 9.37 25.74 -9.78
C THR A 140 8.06 25.92 -10.56
N LYS A 141 7.66 27.18 -10.81
CA LYS A 141 6.56 27.50 -11.73
C LYS A 141 7.05 27.27 -13.16
N SER A 142 6.56 26.24 -13.86
CA SER A 142 6.57 26.23 -15.32
C SER A 142 5.59 25.21 -15.90
N THR A 143 5.06 25.52 -17.08
CA THR A 143 4.11 24.79 -17.93
C THR A 143 4.73 23.58 -18.66
N SER A 144 5.55 22.78 -17.97
CA SER A 144 6.22 21.55 -18.42
C SER A 144 6.54 20.71 -17.16
N PRO A 145 6.78 19.37 -17.23
CA PRO A 145 6.38 18.41 -16.20
C PRO A 145 6.72 18.88 -14.79
N THR A 146 5.69 18.92 -13.92
CA THR A 146 5.86 19.38 -12.53
C THR A 146 6.79 18.40 -11.82
N ARG A 147 7.99 18.86 -11.49
CA ARG A 147 8.97 18.06 -10.77
C ARG A 147 8.73 18.18 -9.27
N CYS A 148 8.43 17.08 -8.61
CA CYS A 148 8.34 17.00 -7.15
C CYS A 148 9.46 16.11 -6.64
N GLU A 149 10.25 16.62 -5.69
CA GLU A 149 11.23 15.82 -4.96
C GLU A 149 10.64 15.44 -3.61
N THR A 150 10.59 14.14 -3.31
CA THR A 150 9.90 13.58 -2.15
C THR A 150 10.61 12.34 -1.62
N THR A 151 10.35 11.85 -0.40
CA THR A 151 11.04 10.67 0.18
C THR A 151 10.10 9.46 0.31
N LEU A 152 10.59 8.21 0.18
CA LEU A 152 9.70 7.01 0.13
C LEU A 152 9.03 6.86 1.50
N GLY A 153 7.70 6.73 1.50
CA GLY A 153 6.94 6.51 2.73
C GLY A 153 6.78 7.75 3.62
N SER A 154 7.37 8.89 3.27
CA SER A 154 7.22 10.18 3.96
C SER A 154 6.78 11.33 3.06
N GLY A 155 6.63 11.06 1.76
CA GLY A 155 6.26 12.06 0.76
C GLY A 155 4.80 12.44 0.66
N GLY A 156 3.92 11.65 1.29
CA GLY A 156 2.46 11.76 1.18
C GLY A 156 1.93 11.55 -0.24
N LEU A 157 2.59 10.71 -1.04
CA LEU A 157 2.21 10.40 -2.41
C LEU A 157 1.77 8.93 -2.51
N TRP A 158 0.50 8.71 -2.86
CA TRP A 158 -0.04 7.38 -3.10
C TRP A 158 -0.22 7.14 -4.59
N LEU A 159 0.47 6.15 -5.11
CA LEU A 159 0.39 5.77 -6.52
C LEU A 159 -0.71 4.72 -6.72
N SER A 160 -1.57 4.98 -7.69
CA SER A 160 -2.56 4.03 -8.18
C SER A 160 -2.17 3.54 -9.57
N THR A 161 -2.43 2.27 -9.84
CA THR A 161 -2.23 1.70 -11.18
C THR A 161 -3.57 1.51 -11.86
N VAL A 162 -3.73 2.13 -13.03
CA VAL A 162 -4.86 1.85 -13.92
C VAL A 162 -4.39 0.88 -14.98
N ARG A 163 -5.05 -0.28 -15.03
CA ARG A 163 -4.80 -1.30 -16.05
C ARG A 163 -5.77 -1.11 -17.20
N ARG A 164 -5.25 -0.89 -18.42
CA ARG A 164 -6.04 -0.81 -19.65
C ARG A 164 -5.40 -1.70 -20.71
N LEU A 165 -6.12 -2.74 -21.13
CA LEU A 165 -5.59 -3.77 -22.04
C LEU A 165 -4.26 -4.32 -21.52
N ASN A 166 -3.18 -4.17 -22.30
CA ASN A 166 -1.83 -4.61 -21.97
C ASN A 166 -0.97 -3.51 -21.32
N SER A 167 -1.52 -2.29 -21.15
CA SER A 167 -0.79 -1.15 -20.60
C SER A 167 -1.15 -0.92 -19.13
N ARG A 168 -0.12 -0.53 -18.36
CA ARG A 168 -0.29 -0.05 -16.99
C ARG A 168 0.11 1.39 -16.95
N ILE A 169 -0.81 2.23 -16.50
CA ILE A 169 -0.58 3.65 -16.32
C ILE A 169 -0.49 3.87 -14.82
N LEU A 170 0.66 4.37 -14.36
CA LEU A 170 0.80 4.86 -12.99
C LEU A 170 0.23 6.27 -12.92
N MET A 171 -0.63 6.50 -11.94
CA MET A 171 -1.21 7.80 -11.65
C MET A 171 -1.13 8.10 -10.16
N ILE A 172 -1.26 9.36 -9.80
CA ILE A 172 -1.43 9.78 -8.41
C ILE A 172 -2.85 9.42 -8.00
N GLY A 173 -3.01 8.51 -7.05
CA GLY A 173 -4.31 8.13 -6.50
C GLY A 173 -4.74 9.06 -5.38
N GLU A 174 -3.84 9.35 -4.46
CA GLU A 174 -4.12 10.16 -3.27
C GLU A 174 -2.86 10.94 -2.85
N ILE A 175 -3.10 12.04 -2.14
CA ILE A 175 -2.06 12.88 -1.57
C ILE A 175 -2.42 13.18 -0.12
N ASP A 176 -1.50 12.91 0.80
CA ASP A 176 -1.71 13.18 2.22
C ASP A 176 -1.70 14.70 2.45
N PRO A 177 -2.70 15.28 3.13
CA PRO A 177 -2.72 16.69 3.48
C PRO A 177 -1.48 17.10 4.29
N GLY A 178 -0.86 18.24 3.94
CA GLY A 178 0.32 18.76 4.63
C GLY A 178 1.63 18.02 4.34
N SER A 179 1.64 17.11 3.38
CA SER A 179 2.84 16.41 2.92
C SER A 179 3.68 17.24 1.94
N PRO A 180 4.96 16.89 1.72
CA PRO A 180 5.76 17.49 0.66
C PRO A 180 5.11 17.43 -0.73
N ALA A 181 4.37 16.35 -1.04
CA ALA A 181 3.60 16.24 -2.28
C ALA A 181 2.45 17.27 -2.36
N ALA A 182 1.74 17.51 -1.26
CA ALA A 182 0.71 18.53 -1.18
C ALA A 182 1.28 19.95 -1.33
N GLU A 183 2.41 20.23 -0.69
CA GLU A 183 3.13 21.52 -0.81
C GLU A 183 3.63 21.77 -2.24
N ALA A 184 4.07 20.71 -2.93
CA ALA A 184 4.44 20.75 -4.33
C ALA A 184 3.24 20.98 -5.27
N GLY A 185 2.00 20.93 -4.76
CA GLY A 185 0.78 21.16 -5.54
C GLY A 185 0.41 20.02 -6.47
N LEU A 186 0.94 18.81 -6.23
CA LEU A 186 0.53 17.61 -6.93
C LEU A 186 -0.98 17.37 -6.71
N ARG A 187 -1.63 16.67 -7.64
CA ARG A 187 -3.07 16.36 -7.55
C ARG A 187 -3.35 14.89 -7.90
N PRO A 188 -4.34 14.26 -7.24
CA PRO A 188 -4.90 13.01 -7.71
C PRO A 188 -5.33 13.08 -9.18
N GLY A 189 -5.14 11.97 -9.91
CA GLY A 189 -5.45 11.83 -11.32
C GLY A 189 -4.32 12.22 -12.28
N TRP A 190 -3.23 12.85 -11.81
CA TRP A 190 -2.07 13.15 -12.66
C TRP A 190 -1.27 11.89 -12.98
N LEU A 191 -0.70 11.85 -14.18
CA LEU A 191 0.04 10.67 -14.64
C LEU A 191 1.50 10.75 -14.24
N LEU A 192 2.05 9.62 -13.80
CA LEU A 192 3.47 9.48 -13.57
C LEU A 192 4.17 9.30 -14.92
N GLN A 193 5.07 10.22 -15.29
CA GLN A 193 5.90 10.07 -16.49
C GLN A 193 7.25 9.47 -16.15
N MET A 194 7.90 10.03 -15.13
CA MET A 194 9.21 9.55 -14.70
C MET A 194 9.28 9.49 -13.18
N TYR A 195 10.00 8.49 -12.72
CA TYR A 195 10.26 8.24 -11.32
C TYR A 195 11.74 7.96 -11.18
N THR A 196 12.46 8.87 -10.54
CA THR A 196 13.90 8.74 -10.30
C THR A 196 14.13 8.65 -8.81
N ALA A 197 14.68 7.54 -8.34
CA ALA A 197 15.14 7.43 -6.96
C ALA A 197 16.62 7.83 -6.88
N ARG A 198 16.98 8.65 -5.90
CA ARG A 198 18.35 8.94 -5.50
C ARG A 198 18.52 8.57 -4.04
N VAL A 199 19.49 7.71 -3.76
CA VAL A 199 19.86 7.37 -2.38
C VAL A 199 21.02 8.28 -1.98
N ASP A 200 20.83 9.10 -0.95
CA ASP A 200 21.87 9.95 -0.36
C ASP A 200 21.87 9.81 1.17
N ALA A 201 23.04 9.55 1.76
CA ALA A 201 23.25 9.44 3.21
C ALA A 201 22.23 8.56 3.98
N GLY A 202 21.68 7.50 3.35
CA GLY A 202 20.67 6.62 3.95
C GLY A 202 19.22 7.10 3.81
N HIS A 203 19.00 8.25 3.15
CA HIS A 203 17.70 8.75 2.72
C HIS A 203 17.48 8.43 1.24
N THR A 204 16.27 8.00 0.88
CA THR A 204 15.90 7.83 -0.53
C THR A 204 15.03 8.98 -0.96
N HIS A 205 15.58 9.84 -1.81
CA HIS A 205 14.91 10.92 -2.52
C HIS A 205 14.26 10.38 -3.78
N PHE A 206 13.08 10.87 -4.11
CA PHE A 206 12.28 10.53 -5.27
C PHE A 206 12.02 11.79 -6.02
N ILE A 207 12.57 11.89 -7.21
CA ILE A 207 12.20 12.89 -8.17
C ILE A 207 11.11 12.28 -9.02
N VAL A 208 9.91 12.82 -8.87
CA VAL A 208 8.74 12.42 -9.63
C VAL A 208 8.44 13.49 -10.66
N ASP A 209 8.48 13.10 -11.92
CA ASP A 209 8.03 13.94 -13.02
C ASP A 209 6.61 13.50 -13.39
N VAL A 210 5.65 14.39 -13.21
CA VAL A 210 4.23 14.14 -13.47
C VAL A 210 3.79 14.91 -14.71
N LEU A 211 2.85 14.33 -15.45
CA LEU A 211 2.07 15.03 -16.46
C LEU A 211 0.80 15.57 -15.80
N PRO A 212 0.68 16.89 -15.61
CA PRO A 212 -0.56 17.50 -15.17
C PRO A 212 -1.64 17.22 -16.21
N LEU A 213 -2.76 16.68 -15.77
CA LEU A 213 -3.95 16.56 -16.62
C LEU A 213 -4.94 17.67 -16.24
N SER A 214 -5.45 18.38 -17.24
CA SER A 214 -6.60 19.26 -17.04
C SER A 214 -7.89 18.42 -16.89
N ASP A 215 -8.95 19.01 -16.33
CA ASP A 215 -10.26 18.33 -16.25
C ASP A 215 -10.78 17.90 -17.63
N ALA A 216 -10.42 18.64 -18.68
CA ALA A 216 -10.75 18.29 -20.06
C ALA A 216 -9.93 17.07 -20.54
N ASP A 217 -8.65 16.97 -20.17
CA ASP A 217 -7.80 15.82 -20.50
C ASP A 217 -8.26 14.57 -19.75
N VAL A 218 -8.64 14.70 -18.47
CA VAL A 218 -9.23 13.60 -17.69
C VAL A 218 -10.52 13.10 -18.35
N ARG A 219 -11.40 14.01 -18.78
CA ARG A 219 -12.62 13.64 -19.54
C ARG A 219 -12.29 12.99 -20.88
N LYS A 220 -11.28 13.48 -21.60
CA LYS A 220 -10.86 12.94 -22.90
C LYS A 220 -10.19 11.58 -22.75
N LEU A 221 -9.40 11.34 -21.69
CA LEU A 221 -8.90 10.01 -21.32
C LEU A 221 -10.07 9.06 -20.97
N ALA A 222 -11.07 9.55 -20.25
CA ALA A 222 -12.24 8.75 -19.88
C ALA A 222 -13.09 8.36 -21.11
N LEU A 223 -13.24 9.27 -22.09
CA LEU A 223 -14.12 9.12 -23.25
C LEU A 223 -13.44 8.52 -24.49
N HIS A 224 -12.20 8.91 -24.77
CA HIS A 224 -11.53 8.68 -26.06
C HIS A 224 -10.20 7.93 -25.94
N ASN A 225 -9.71 7.68 -24.73
CA ASN A 225 -8.53 6.85 -24.49
C ASN A 225 -7.23 7.38 -25.14
N THR A 226 -7.16 8.68 -25.41
CA THR A 226 -5.98 9.36 -25.97
C THR A 226 -5.28 10.17 -24.88
N LEU A 227 -4.00 9.88 -24.62
CA LEU A 227 -3.13 10.77 -23.84
C LEU A 227 -2.93 12.09 -24.62
N PRO A 228 -2.83 13.24 -23.94
CA PRO A 228 -2.38 14.45 -24.59
C PRO A 228 -0.95 14.24 -25.12
N SER A 229 -0.74 14.58 -26.39
CA SER A 229 0.61 14.64 -26.97
C SER A 229 1.42 15.73 -26.26
N PRO A 230 2.73 15.52 -26.02
CA PRO A 230 3.61 16.54 -25.46
C PRO A 230 3.70 17.78 -26.35
#